data_AF-A0A2V7WMZ4-F1
#
_entry.id   AF-A0A2V7WMZ4-F1
#
_cell.length_a   1.000
_cell.length_b   1.000
_cell.length_c   1.000
_cell.angle_alpha   90.00
_cell.angle_beta   90.00
_cell.angle_gamma   90.00
#
_symmetry.space_group_name_H-M   'P 1'
#
loop_
_entity.id
_entity.type
_entity.pdbx_description
1 polymer ?
#
loop_
_entity_poly.entity_id
_entity_poly.type
_entity_poly.pdbx_seq_one_letter_code
_entity_poly.pdbx_strand_id
1 'polypeptide(L)'
;MARLAATSVVNLVEPRTFREPRAGVTLFFDRIGVDGRSFEGVFLKLGEDDERNDRVIVARRGALALDHGRLWLDLFASVVHDVDPANPSRYRTNRNEFQRILFSEDIEEAVQSRITYEKGLRAQSLPELLQVVRQRNVSPERRRLALVEIHKKFSIPFACFAFAFVGIPLADTFRRGGKGSGFAISLAILVVYYVLISNGESWAEDGRM
;
A
#
# COMPACT_ATOMS: atom_id res chain seq x y z
N MET A 1 -29.89 -4.86 2.35
CA MET A 1 -28.72 -4.30 1.65
C MET A 1 -27.80 -3.47 2.56
N ALA A 2 -28.30 -2.55 3.40
CA ALA A 2 -27.46 -1.72 4.29
C ALA A 2 -26.63 -2.46 5.37
N ARG A 3 -27.01 -3.68 5.75
CA ARG A 3 -26.30 -4.48 6.78
C ARG A 3 -24.97 -5.06 6.27
N LEU A 4 -24.86 -5.36 4.98
CA LEU A 4 -23.65 -5.95 4.38
C LEU A 4 -22.54 -4.92 4.16
N ALA A 5 -22.90 -3.71 3.73
CA ALA A 5 -21.94 -2.60 3.54
C ALA A 5 -21.23 -2.24 4.85
N ALA A 6 -21.96 -2.24 5.98
CA ALA A 6 -21.36 -1.96 7.27
C ALA A 6 -20.39 -3.06 7.72
N THR A 7 -20.68 -4.34 7.46
CA THR A 7 -19.76 -5.46 7.77
C THR A 7 -18.50 -5.41 6.90
N SER A 8 -18.60 -4.99 5.64
CA SER A 8 -17.45 -4.76 4.76
C SER A 8 -16.55 -3.62 5.27
N VAL A 9 -17.13 -2.60 5.92
CA VAL A 9 -16.39 -1.50 6.55
C VAL A 9 -15.69 -1.91 7.85
N VAL A 10 -16.11 -2.99 8.51
CA VAL A 10 -15.42 -3.55 9.69
C VAL A 10 -14.15 -4.32 9.29
N ASN A 11 -14.16 -5.03 8.15
CA ASN A 11 -12.98 -5.74 7.62
C ASN A 11 -11.91 -4.81 7.03
N LEU A 12 -12.17 -3.51 7.05
CA LEU A 12 -11.30 -2.44 6.57
C LEU A 12 -10.31 -1.95 7.62
N VAL A 13 -10.45 -2.45 8.85
CA VAL A 13 -9.78 -1.94 10.03
C VAL A 13 -9.22 -3.14 10.80
N GLU A 14 -8.00 -3.55 10.47
CA GLU A 14 -7.26 -4.44 11.37
C GLU A 14 -6.79 -3.60 12.57
N PRO A 15 -7.18 -3.95 13.80
CA PRO A 15 -6.79 -3.18 14.97
C PRO A 15 -5.26 -3.16 15.08
N ARG A 16 -4.71 -2.06 15.59
CA ARG A 16 -3.26 -1.89 15.85
C ARG A 16 -2.38 -1.80 14.59
N THR A 17 -2.95 -1.54 13.41
CA THR A 17 -2.18 -1.26 12.19
C THR A 17 -2.40 0.16 11.71
N PHE A 18 -1.32 0.83 11.32
CA PHE A 18 -1.42 2.08 10.57
C PHE A 18 -1.74 1.74 9.13
N ARG A 19 -2.80 2.32 8.58
CA ARG A 19 -3.21 2.14 7.19
C ARG A 19 -3.40 3.48 6.53
N GLU A 20 -3.15 3.53 5.23
CA GLU A 20 -3.33 4.72 4.41
C GLU A 20 -4.50 4.50 3.44
N PRO A 21 -5.76 4.69 3.87
CA PRO A 21 -6.94 4.48 3.02
C PRO A 21 -6.95 5.30 1.72
N ARG A 22 -6.22 6.43 1.69
CA ARG A 22 -5.97 7.28 0.52
C ARG A 22 -4.66 8.04 0.76
N ALA A 23 -3.97 8.40 -0.31
CA ALA A 23 -2.72 9.16 -0.22
C ALA A 23 -2.89 10.39 0.70
N GLY A 24 -1.99 10.53 1.67
CA GLY A 24 -1.99 11.61 2.64
C GLY A 24 -2.90 11.39 3.86
N VAL A 25 -3.73 10.34 3.90
CA VAL A 25 -4.59 10.04 5.06
C VAL A 25 -4.14 8.79 5.77
N THR A 26 -3.46 8.93 6.91
CA THR A 26 -3.08 7.80 7.76
C THR A 26 -4.11 7.58 8.87
N LEU A 27 -4.54 6.34 9.07
CA LEU A 27 -5.57 5.95 10.03
C LEU A 27 -5.05 4.85 10.94
N PHE A 28 -5.33 4.96 12.24
CA PHE A 28 -4.99 3.97 13.24
C PHE A 28 -6.07 3.89 14.33
N PHE A 29 -6.28 2.68 14.84
CA PHE A 29 -7.19 2.41 15.96
C PHE A 29 -6.57 1.36 16.88
N ASP A 30 -6.67 1.54 18.20
CA ASP A 30 -6.13 0.59 19.17
C ASP A 30 -7.04 -0.65 19.33
N ARG A 31 -8.36 -0.42 19.45
CA ARG A 31 -9.35 -1.49 19.65
C ARG A 31 -10.62 -1.25 18.85
N ILE A 32 -11.27 -2.35 18.49
CA ILE A 32 -12.57 -2.37 17.82
C ILE A 32 -13.59 -2.96 18.79
N GLY A 33 -14.72 -2.28 18.97
CA GLY A 33 -15.81 -2.75 19.79
C GLY A 33 -16.51 -3.97 19.17
N VAL A 34 -17.26 -4.70 19.99
CA VAL A 34 -17.94 -5.95 19.62
C VAL A 34 -18.91 -5.77 18.43
N ASP A 35 -19.44 -4.56 18.27
CA ASP A 35 -20.36 -4.20 17.17
C ASP A 35 -19.65 -3.99 15.83
N GLY A 36 -18.30 -4.00 15.81
CA GLY A 36 -17.47 -3.77 14.63
C GLY A 36 -17.47 -2.34 14.08
N ARG A 37 -18.34 -1.47 14.59
CA ARG A 37 -18.50 -0.07 14.11
C ARG A 37 -17.94 0.98 15.05
N SER A 38 -17.61 0.59 16.28
CA SER A 38 -17.04 1.45 17.30
C SER A 38 -15.55 1.15 17.46
N PHE A 39 -14.76 2.21 17.61
CA PHE A 39 -13.31 2.16 17.69
C PHE A 39 -12.85 2.90 18.95
N GLU A 40 -11.79 2.44 19.59
CA GLU A 40 -11.13 3.12 20.71
C GLU A 40 -9.69 3.48 20.32
N GLY A 41 -9.23 4.64 20.79
CA GLY A 41 -7.89 5.15 20.50
C GLY A 41 -7.70 5.44 19.01
N VAL A 42 -8.47 6.37 18.48
CA VAL A 42 -8.43 6.77 17.06
C VAL A 42 -7.32 7.77 16.83
N PHE A 43 -6.48 7.51 15.85
CA PHE A 43 -5.49 8.44 15.34
C PHE A 43 -5.69 8.61 13.84
N LEU A 44 -5.77 9.85 13.39
CA LEU A 44 -5.95 10.21 11.99
C LEU A 44 -4.94 11.30 11.65
N LYS A 45 -4.09 11.06 10.64
CA LYS A 45 -3.30 12.10 10.00
C LYS A 45 -3.97 12.46 8.68
N LEU A 46 -4.18 13.75 8.44
CA LEU A 46 -4.63 14.31 7.18
C LEU A 46 -3.49 15.20 6.68
N GLY A 47 -2.78 14.74 5.66
CA GLY A 47 -1.93 15.53 4.80
C GLY A 47 -2.61 15.61 3.45
N GLU A 48 -2.84 16.83 2.96
CA GLU A 48 -3.34 17.04 1.61
C GLU A 48 -2.12 17.38 0.75
N ASP A 49 -1.93 16.72 -0.40
CA ASP A 49 -0.73 16.88 -1.27
C ASP A 49 -0.45 18.35 -1.67
N ASP A 50 -1.43 19.25 -1.52
CA ASP A 50 -1.37 20.65 -1.93
C ASP A 50 -1.56 21.67 -0.77
N GLU A 51 -1.96 21.26 0.44
CA GLU A 51 -2.05 22.16 1.59
C GLU A 51 -0.90 21.93 2.58
N ARG A 52 -0.08 22.97 2.79
CA ARG A 52 1.05 23.01 3.75
C ARG A 52 0.63 22.92 5.24
N ASN A 53 -0.46 22.24 5.57
CA ASN A 53 -0.90 22.03 6.95
C ASN A 53 -1.09 20.54 7.21
N ASP A 54 -0.16 19.94 7.95
CA ASP A 54 -0.34 18.62 8.49
C ASP A 54 -1.33 18.71 9.65
N ARG A 55 -2.50 18.08 9.50
CA ARG A 55 -3.48 17.97 10.59
C ARG A 55 -3.43 16.58 11.19
N VAL A 56 -3.28 16.52 12.50
CA VAL A 56 -3.35 15.27 13.26
C VAL A 56 -4.53 15.33 14.20
N ILE A 57 -5.43 14.36 14.09
CA ILE A 57 -6.62 14.24 14.92
C ILE A 57 -6.49 12.99 15.77
N VAL A 58 -6.56 13.18 17.08
CA VAL A 58 -6.54 12.09 18.07
C VAL A 58 -7.87 12.09 18.78
N ALA A 59 -8.56 10.96 18.83
CA ALA A 59 -9.83 10.83 19.53
C ALA A 59 -9.88 9.59 20.42
N ARG A 60 -10.53 9.71 21.57
CA ARG A 60 -10.66 8.58 22.50
C ARG A 60 -11.56 7.48 21.95
N ARG A 61 -12.64 7.86 21.28
CA ARG A 61 -13.60 6.91 20.66
C ARG A 61 -13.98 7.38 19.27
N GLY A 62 -14.14 6.45 18.34
CA GLY A 62 -14.67 6.70 17.01
C GLY A 62 -15.85 5.78 16.70
N ALA A 63 -16.74 6.19 15.82
CA ALA A 63 -17.77 5.34 15.26
C ALA A 63 -17.93 5.63 13.77
N LEU A 64 -18.12 4.59 12.96
CA LEU A 64 -18.43 4.76 11.54
C LEU A 64 -19.96 4.82 11.36
N ALA A 65 -20.43 5.92 10.80
CA ALA A 65 -21.82 6.16 10.48
C ALA A 65 -22.00 6.22 8.96
N LEU A 66 -22.98 5.46 8.46
CA LEU A 66 -23.38 5.50 7.07
C LEU A 66 -24.59 6.40 6.95
N ASP A 67 -24.48 7.49 6.19
CA ASP A 67 -25.59 8.41 5.97
C ASP A 67 -25.70 8.79 4.49
N HIS A 68 -26.85 8.50 3.88
CA HIS A 68 -27.11 8.80 2.46
C HIS A 68 -26.02 8.34 1.47
N GLY A 69 -25.40 7.17 1.70
CA GLY A 69 -24.31 6.65 0.86
C GLY A 69 -22.92 7.23 1.15
N ARG A 70 -22.83 8.24 2.03
CA ARG A 70 -21.58 8.82 2.52
C ARG A 70 -21.12 8.13 3.79
N LEU A 71 -19.81 7.92 3.89
CA LEU A 71 -19.20 7.37 5.10
C LEU A 71 -18.70 8.49 5.99
N TRP A 72 -19.30 8.59 7.17
CA TRP A 72 -18.91 9.53 8.21
C TRP A 72 -18.12 8.81 9.31
N LEU A 73 -17.08 9.47 9.79
CA LEU A 73 -16.34 9.08 10.98
C LEU A 73 -16.69 10.04 12.11
N ASP A 74 -17.44 9.53 13.07
CA ASP A 74 -17.87 10.24 14.27
C ASP A 74 -16.82 10.05 15.36
N LEU A 75 -16.12 11.13 15.72
CA LEU A 75 -15.07 11.14 16.73
C LEU A 75 -15.60 11.78 18.02
N PHE A 76 -15.37 11.11 19.14
CA PHE A 76 -15.75 11.56 20.48
C PHE A 76 -14.52 11.89 21.31
N ALA A 77 -14.55 13.06 21.95
CA ALA A 77 -13.42 13.66 22.66
C ALA A 77 -12.16 13.69 21.78
N SER A 78 -12.25 14.42 20.67
CA SER A 78 -11.16 14.60 19.73
C SER A 78 -10.30 15.82 20.09
N VAL A 79 -9.02 15.73 19.77
CA VAL A 79 -8.07 16.84 19.79
C VAL A 79 -7.46 16.91 18.40
N VAL A 80 -7.65 18.05 17.75
CA VAL A 80 -7.03 18.39 16.46
C VAL A 80 -5.76 19.17 16.75
N HIS A 81 -4.68 18.73 16.11
CA HIS A 81 -3.37 19.33 16.13
C HIS A 81 -3.10 19.85 14.72
N ASP A 82 -3.05 21.17 14.56
CA ASP A 82 -2.66 21.80 13.30
C ASP A 82 -1.17 22.14 13.38
N VAL A 83 -0.37 21.56 12.49
CA VAL A 83 1.08 21.78 12.38
C VAL A 83 1.39 22.40 11.03
N ASP A 84 1.92 23.62 11.05
CA ASP A 84 2.46 24.30 9.87
C ASP A 84 3.96 23.96 9.75
N PRO A 85 4.40 23.17 8.75
CA PRO A 85 5.80 22.80 8.56
C PRO A 85 6.72 24.01 8.30
N ALA A 86 6.17 25.12 7.77
CA ALA A 86 6.93 26.34 7.49
C ALA A 86 7.17 27.18 8.75
N ASN A 87 6.31 27.05 9.77
CA ASN A 87 6.47 27.71 11.06
C ASN A 87 6.10 26.76 12.21
N PRO A 88 7.05 25.92 12.67
CA PRO A 88 6.81 24.98 13.77
C PRO A 88 6.35 25.64 15.08
N SER A 89 6.64 26.92 15.26
CA SER A 89 6.22 27.75 16.39
C SER A 89 4.73 28.10 16.37
N ARG A 90 4.00 27.84 15.29
CA ARG A 90 2.58 28.16 15.09
C ARG A 90 1.63 26.99 15.36
N TYR A 91 2.04 26.08 16.24
CA TYR A 91 1.24 24.92 16.64
C TYR A 91 -0.07 25.33 17.31
N ARG A 92 -1.19 24.77 16.84
CA ARG A 92 -2.52 25.00 17.41
C ARG A 92 -3.18 23.68 17.80
N THR A 93 -3.85 23.69 18.95
CA THR A 93 -4.69 22.59 19.40
C THR A 93 -6.13 23.03 19.52
N ASN A 94 -7.05 22.19 19.04
CA ASN A 94 -8.48 22.38 19.20
C ASN A 94 -9.09 21.12 19.79
N ARG A 95 -9.78 21.25 20.93
CA ARG A 95 -10.42 20.12 21.62
C ARG A 95 -11.92 20.18 21.38
N ASN A 96 -12.46 19.10 20.82
CA ASN A 96 -13.88 18.96 20.53
C ASN A 96 -14.47 17.77 21.30
N GLU A 97 -15.65 17.94 21.89
CA GLU A 97 -16.38 16.82 22.50
C GLU A 97 -16.91 15.85 21.44
N PHE A 98 -17.35 16.38 20.31
CA PHE A 98 -17.84 15.62 19.18
C PHE A 98 -17.38 16.28 17.87
N GLN A 99 -16.83 15.48 16.96
CA GLN A 99 -16.41 15.91 15.65
C GLN A 99 -16.77 14.86 14.61
N ARG A 100 -17.50 15.26 13.58
CA ARG A 100 -17.86 14.39 12.46
C ARG A 100 -17.01 14.75 11.24
N ILE A 101 -16.34 13.76 10.67
CA ILE A 101 -15.46 13.92 9.50
C ILE A 101 -16.03 13.09 8.35
N LEU A 102 -16.12 13.69 7.17
CA LEU A 102 -16.47 12.98 5.95
C LEU A 102 -15.28 12.12 5.55
N PHE A 103 -15.44 10.80 5.68
CA PHE A 103 -14.38 9.85 5.36
C PHE A 103 -14.37 9.49 3.88
N SER A 104 -15.56 9.28 3.31
CA SER A 104 -15.75 9.12 1.86
C SER A 104 -17.10 9.65 1.40
N GLU A 105 -17.11 10.34 0.27
CA GLU A 105 -18.31 10.78 -0.43
C GLU A 105 -19.06 9.62 -1.09
N ASP A 106 -18.33 8.63 -1.56
CA ASP A 106 -18.91 7.42 -2.16
C ASP A 106 -18.27 6.17 -1.56
N ILE A 107 -19.10 5.28 -1.02
CA ILE A 107 -18.66 4.01 -0.46
C ILE A 107 -18.44 2.97 -1.53
N GLU A 108 -19.15 3.04 -2.67
CA GLU A 108 -18.89 2.14 -3.78
C GLU A 108 -17.51 2.41 -4.36
N GLU A 109 -17.13 3.69 -4.49
CA GLU A 109 -15.78 4.08 -4.91
C GLU A 109 -14.73 3.78 -3.83
N ALA A 110 -15.01 3.99 -2.53
CA ALA A 110 -14.08 3.67 -1.44
C ALA A 110 -13.88 2.15 -1.20
N VAL A 111 -14.87 1.34 -1.51
CA VAL A 111 -14.77 -0.13 -1.48
C VAL A 111 -14.05 -0.64 -2.74
N GLN A 112 -14.28 -0.02 -3.91
CA GLN A 112 -13.57 -0.37 -5.15
C GLN A 112 -12.10 0.11 -5.13
N SER A 113 -11.81 1.28 -4.56
CA SER A 113 -10.45 1.80 -4.39
C SER A 113 -9.64 1.01 -3.36
N ARG A 114 -10.30 0.26 -2.46
CA ARG A 114 -9.67 -0.69 -1.52
C ARG A 114 -9.32 -2.06 -2.10
N ILE A 115 -9.48 -2.26 -3.40
CA ILE A 115 -8.69 -3.28 -4.15
C ILE A 115 -7.37 -2.68 -4.67
N THR A 116 -7.17 -1.37 -4.58
CA THR A 116 -6.12 -0.65 -5.34
C THR A 116 -4.90 -0.25 -4.52
N TYR A 117 -4.99 -0.09 -3.20
CA TYR A 117 -3.82 0.16 -2.36
C TYR A 117 -3.70 -0.90 -1.24
N GLU A 118 -2.55 -1.59 -1.23
CA GLU A 118 -2.08 -2.58 -0.25
C GLU A 118 -2.59 -4.03 -0.27
N LYS A 119 -2.97 -4.57 -1.44
CA LYS A 119 -2.47 -5.91 -1.80
C LYS A 119 -1.48 -5.67 -2.92
N GLY A 120 -0.24 -5.32 -2.54
CA GLY A 120 0.81 -4.97 -3.51
C GLY A 120 0.78 -5.97 -4.65
N LEU A 121 0.74 -5.52 -5.90
CA LEU A 121 0.50 -6.34 -7.10
C LEU A 121 1.26 -7.69 -7.07
N ARG A 122 2.43 -7.73 -6.43
CA ARG A 122 3.24 -8.92 -6.12
C ARG A 122 2.50 -10.07 -5.43
N ALA A 123 1.58 -9.76 -4.51
CA ALA A 123 0.78 -10.71 -3.74
C ALA A 123 -0.49 -11.20 -4.48
N GLN A 124 -0.76 -10.69 -5.68
CA GLN A 124 -1.86 -11.18 -6.50
C GLN A 124 -1.47 -12.47 -7.22
N SER A 125 -2.43 -13.37 -7.33
CA SER A 125 -2.25 -14.62 -8.07
C SER A 125 -2.24 -14.35 -9.58
N LEU A 126 -1.62 -15.24 -10.36
CA LEU A 126 -1.58 -15.12 -11.83
C LEU A 126 -2.97 -14.90 -12.48
N PRO A 127 -4.05 -15.61 -12.07
CA PRO A 127 -5.38 -15.36 -12.63
C PRO A 127 -5.97 -13.99 -12.24
N GLU A 128 -5.68 -13.49 -11.04
CA GLU A 128 -6.09 -12.14 -10.61
C GLU A 128 -5.42 -11.06 -11.47
N LEU A 129 -4.12 -11.19 -11.75
CA LEU A 129 -3.39 -10.26 -12.62
C LEU A 129 -3.90 -10.30 -14.07
N LEU A 130 -4.22 -11.48 -14.61
CA LEU A 130 -4.82 -11.61 -15.94
C LEU A 130 -6.20 -10.94 -16.01
N GLN A 131 -6.98 -11.02 -14.93
CA GLN A 131 -8.29 -10.37 -14.85
C GLN A 131 -8.14 -8.85 -14.86
N VAL A 132 -7.15 -8.30 -14.15
CA VAL A 132 -6.82 -6.86 -14.18
C VAL A 132 -6.46 -6.41 -15.60
N VAL A 133 -5.65 -7.18 -16.33
CA VAL A 133 -5.26 -6.83 -17.71
C VAL A 133 -6.40 -6.91 -18.73
N ARG A 134 -7.38 -7.83 -18.54
CA ARG A 134 -8.55 -7.99 -19.41
C ARG A 134 -9.64 -6.94 -19.19
N GLN A 135 -9.69 -6.30 -18.04
CA GLN A 135 -10.65 -5.24 -17.78
C GLN A 135 -10.33 -4.00 -18.64
N ARG A 136 -11.32 -3.47 -19.36
CA ARG A 136 -11.13 -2.27 -20.21
C ARG A 136 -11.12 -0.95 -19.43
N ASN A 137 -11.61 -0.96 -18.19
CA ASN A 137 -11.86 0.24 -17.39
C ASN A 137 -10.82 0.48 -16.27
N VAL A 138 -9.69 -0.22 -16.30
CA VAL A 138 -8.59 0.01 -15.35
C VAL A 138 -7.65 1.10 -15.86
N SER A 139 -7.06 1.86 -14.94
CA SER A 139 -6.07 2.89 -15.28
C SER A 139 -4.90 2.30 -16.09
N PRO A 140 -4.38 3.04 -17.09
CA PRO A 140 -3.31 2.55 -17.97
C PRO A 140 -2.04 2.16 -17.19
N GLU A 141 -1.75 2.88 -16.11
CA GLU A 141 -0.64 2.61 -15.19
C GLU A 141 -0.80 1.27 -14.48
N ARG A 142 -1.97 1.00 -13.90
CA ARG A 142 -2.25 -0.27 -13.20
C ARG A 142 -2.18 -1.46 -14.15
N ARG A 143 -2.62 -1.29 -15.39
CA ARG A 143 -2.52 -2.31 -16.44
C ARG A 143 -1.05 -2.59 -16.81
N ARG A 144 -0.21 -1.55 -16.91
CA ARG A 144 1.23 -1.70 -17.15
C ARG A 144 1.90 -2.46 -16.01
N LEU A 145 1.66 -2.07 -14.77
CA LEU A 145 2.24 -2.73 -13.60
C LEU A 145 1.78 -4.20 -13.49
N ALA A 146 0.50 -4.49 -13.78
CA ALA A 146 0.01 -5.88 -13.78
C ALA A 146 0.70 -6.75 -14.84
N LEU A 147 0.96 -6.18 -16.03
CA LEU A 147 1.73 -6.86 -17.08
C LEU A 147 3.17 -7.12 -16.65
N VAL A 148 3.84 -6.15 -16.03
CA VAL A 148 5.20 -6.30 -15.49
C VAL A 148 5.26 -7.44 -14.48
N GLU A 149 4.29 -7.50 -13.57
CA GLU A 149 4.23 -8.53 -12.53
C GLU A 149 4.01 -9.94 -13.11
N ILE A 150 3.18 -10.07 -14.15
CA ILE A 150 3.02 -11.34 -14.89
C ILE A 150 4.37 -11.77 -15.47
N HIS A 151 5.07 -10.88 -16.17
CA HIS A 151 6.38 -11.19 -16.75
C HIS A 151 7.41 -11.57 -15.68
N LYS A 152 7.42 -10.90 -14.52
CA LYS A 152 8.29 -11.26 -13.39
C LYS A 152 8.03 -12.69 -12.90
N LYS A 153 6.77 -13.10 -12.74
CA LYS A 153 6.42 -14.46 -12.29
C LYS A 153 6.91 -15.56 -13.24
N PHE A 154 7.02 -15.27 -14.55
CA PHE A 154 7.63 -16.18 -15.53
C PHE A 154 9.16 -16.05 -15.61
N SER A 155 9.70 -14.85 -15.44
CA SER A 155 11.14 -14.60 -15.55
C SER A 155 11.94 -15.19 -14.39
N ILE A 156 11.40 -15.23 -13.17
CA ILE A 156 12.08 -15.79 -11.99
C ILE A 156 12.44 -17.29 -12.18
N PRO A 157 11.51 -18.18 -12.54
CA PRO A 157 11.85 -19.59 -12.79
C PRO A 157 12.74 -19.76 -14.04
N PHE A 158 12.59 -18.92 -15.06
CA PHE A 158 13.45 -18.97 -16.24
C PHE A 158 14.89 -18.52 -15.94
N ALA A 159 15.08 -17.59 -15.01
CA ALA A 159 16.40 -17.15 -14.55
C ALA A 159 17.20 -18.31 -13.94
N CYS A 160 16.55 -19.27 -13.27
CA CYS A 160 17.22 -20.48 -12.76
C CYS A 160 17.88 -21.29 -13.88
N PHE A 161 17.22 -21.43 -15.04
CA PHE A 161 17.80 -22.10 -16.20
C PHE A 161 18.95 -21.30 -16.79
N ALA A 162 18.80 -19.98 -16.93
CA ALA A 162 19.88 -19.11 -17.40
C ALA A 162 21.13 -19.22 -16.50
N PHE A 163 20.95 -19.22 -15.17
CA PHE A 163 22.05 -19.42 -14.23
C PHE A 163 22.65 -20.81 -14.30
N ALA A 164 21.87 -21.87 -14.57
CA ALA A 164 22.42 -23.19 -14.80
C ALA A 164 23.30 -23.21 -16.07
N PHE A 165 22.83 -22.62 -17.18
CA PHE A 165 23.59 -22.55 -18.43
C PHE A 165 24.86 -21.70 -18.33
N VAL A 166 24.85 -20.62 -17.53
CA VAL A 166 26.04 -19.80 -17.27
C VAL A 166 26.96 -20.47 -16.25
N GLY A 167 26.39 -21.11 -15.23
CA GLY A 167 27.10 -21.73 -14.12
C GLY A 167 27.87 -22.99 -14.51
N ILE A 168 27.32 -23.83 -15.39
CA ILE A 168 27.98 -25.07 -15.88
C ILE A 168 29.34 -24.79 -16.56
N PRO A 169 29.45 -23.92 -17.59
CA PRO A 169 30.72 -23.63 -18.24
C PRO A 169 31.68 -22.86 -17.35
N LEU A 170 31.17 -21.96 -16.49
CA LEU A 170 31.99 -21.32 -15.46
C LEU A 170 32.60 -22.36 -14.51
N ALA A 171 31.81 -23.32 -14.03
CA ALA A 171 32.27 -24.34 -13.10
C ALA A 171 33.41 -25.20 -13.68
N ASP A 172 33.36 -25.55 -14.96
CA ASP A 172 34.43 -26.33 -15.60
C ASP A 172 35.70 -25.49 -15.84
N THR A 173 35.53 -24.24 -16.28
CA THR A 173 36.66 -23.33 -16.55
C THR A 173 37.49 -23.02 -15.29
N PHE A 174 36.86 -23.00 -14.11
CA PHE A 174 37.49 -22.62 -12.84
C PHE A 174 38.08 -23.78 -12.02
N ARG A 175 38.21 -25.01 -12.57
CA ARG A 175 38.92 -26.14 -11.91
C ARG A 175 40.36 -25.83 -11.46
N ARG A 176 40.97 -24.75 -11.96
CA ARG A 176 42.34 -24.30 -11.64
C ARG A 176 42.43 -23.07 -10.73
N GLY A 177 41.30 -22.43 -10.39
CA GLY A 177 41.26 -21.29 -9.47
C GLY A 177 41.08 -21.75 -8.02
N GLY A 178 41.76 -21.10 -7.07
CA GLY A 178 41.63 -21.43 -5.64
C GLY A 178 40.17 -21.35 -5.15
N LYS A 179 39.84 -22.08 -4.08
CA LYS A 179 38.48 -22.28 -3.53
C LYS A 179 37.60 -21.02 -3.36
N GLY A 180 38.18 -19.81 -3.34
CA GLY A 180 37.46 -18.53 -3.23
C GLY A 180 37.03 -17.88 -4.55
N SER A 181 37.61 -18.24 -5.71
CA SER A 181 37.31 -17.53 -6.97
C SER A 181 35.91 -17.82 -7.50
N GLY A 182 35.42 -19.05 -7.33
CA GLY A 182 34.05 -19.42 -7.74
C GLY A 182 32.97 -18.70 -6.93
N PHE A 183 33.21 -18.48 -5.63
CA PHE A 183 32.28 -17.77 -4.75
C PHE A 183 32.19 -16.27 -5.07
N ALA A 184 33.32 -15.62 -5.36
CA ALA A 184 33.34 -14.22 -5.75
C ALA A 184 32.55 -13.97 -7.05
N ILE A 185 32.67 -14.91 -8.01
CA ILE A 185 31.99 -14.81 -9.30
C ILE A 185 30.48 -15.07 -9.16
N SER A 186 30.06 -16.07 -8.37
CA SER A 186 28.64 -16.32 -8.14
C SER A 186 27.96 -15.13 -7.45
N LEU A 187 28.65 -14.51 -6.49
CA LEU A 187 28.18 -13.29 -5.83
C LEU A 187 28.07 -12.11 -6.81
N ALA A 188 29.06 -11.93 -7.68
CA ALA A 188 29.02 -10.87 -8.69
C ALA A 188 27.84 -11.04 -9.66
N ILE A 189 27.59 -12.27 -10.12
CA ILE A 189 26.45 -12.59 -11.00
C ILE A 189 25.12 -12.30 -10.30
N LEU A 190 24.99 -12.66 -9.02
CA LEU A 190 23.79 -12.38 -8.22
C LEU A 190 23.52 -10.87 -8.12
N VAL A 191 24.56 -10.09 -7.82
CA VAL A 191 24.46 -8.62 -7.73
C VAL A 191 24.04 -8.02 -9.06
N VAL A 192 24.66 -8.42 -10.18
CA VAL A 192 24.30 -7.93 -11.52
C VAL A 192 22.86 -8.25 -11.85
N TYR A 193 22.39 -9.46 -11.55
CA TYR A 193 21.00 -9.85 -11.73
C TYR A 193 20.05 -8.97 -10.91
N TYR A 194 20.37 -8.69 -9.65
CA TYR A 194 19.55 -7.85 -8.78
C TYR A 194 19.49 -6.38 -9.26
N VAL A 195 20.62 -5.87 -9.76
CA VAL A 195 20.67 -4.52 -10.33
C VAL A 195 19.82 -4.43 -11.60
N LEU A 196 19.89 -5.41 -12.50
CA LEU A 196 19.07 -5.46 -13.72
C LEU A 196 17.57 -5.48 -13.40
N ILE A 197 17.13 -6.32 -12.46
CA ILE A 197 15.71 -6.40 -12.10
C ILE A 197 15.21 -5.13 -11.40
N SER A 198 16.03 -4.52 -10.55
CA SER A 198 15.68 -3.27 -9.84
C SER A 198 15.59 -2.08 -10.80
N ASN A 199 16.54 -1.93 -11.73
CA ASN A 199 16.49 -0.87 -12.72
C ASN A 199 15.33 -1.08 -13.71
N GLY A 200 15.08 -2.32 -14.14
CA GLY A 200 13.95 -2.64 -15.00
C GLY A 200 12.59 -2.31 -14.37
N GLU A 201 12.45 -2.50 -13.05
CA GLU A 201 11.26 -2.10 -12.31
C GLU A 201 11.10 -0.58 -12.24
N SER A 202 12.17 0.14 -11.87
CA SER A 202 12.14 1.61 -11.83
C SER A 202 11.77 2.21 -13.19
N TRP A 203 12.30 1.69 -14.30
CA TRP A 203 11.97 2.20 -15.63
C TRP A 203 10.54 1.87 -16.08
N ALA A 204 9.98 0.75 -15.62
CA ALA A 204 8.59 0.39 -15.85
C ALA A 204 7.61 1.20 -14.98
N GLU A 205 8.02 1.58 -13.77
CA GLU A 205 7.26 2.48 -12.89
C GLU A 205 7.22 3.90 -13.47
N ASP A 206 8.36 4.43 -13.95
CA ASP A 206 8.49 5.75 -14.58
C ASP A 206 7.76 5.89 -15.94
N GLY A 207 7.27 4.79 -16.51
CA GLY A 207 6.49 4.79 -17.73
C GLY A 207 7.24 5.11 -19.01
N ARG A 208 8.56 4.85 -19.01
CA ARG A 208 9.40 4.97 -20.19
C ARG A 208 9.29 3.78 -21.14
N MET A 209 8.64 2.69 -20.73
CA MET A 209 8.16 1.56 -21.56
C MET A 209 6.94 0.90 -20.90
#